data_AF-A0A7W0ZVW9-F1
#
_entry.id   AF-A0A7W0ZVW9-F1
#
_cell.length_a   1.000
_cell.length_b   1.000
_cell.length_c   1.000
_cell.angle_alpha   90.00
_cell.angle_beta   90.00
_cell.angle_gamma   90.00
#
_symmetry.space_group_name_H-M   'P 1'
#
loop_
_entity.id
_entity.type
_entity.pdbx_description
1 polymer ?
#
loop_
_entity_poly.entity_id
_entity_poly.type
_entity_poly.pdbx_seq_one_letter_code
_entity_poly.pdbx_strand_id
1 'polypeptide(L)'
;MAEPPPIRRTATKPPPIPRVPIAPAPAKTDIVQAVAHPDEQPDDTRNLEAPDAGILVERMLGLVASEGEALLTGDDADGRLADLNVRTALASWDALHQTDEAMRFLELADTHPLASRMRLAAALVNGTVEALVGAEQRIGHDRGALAIELAEAWLWRQSRPDRAAAIVDRLLAAELLPAWRELVVELATLAHTALGNWTRVVELRTAALTAESGPEEVAATAALRLDRADDPAGALAACWTKLELYPG
;
A
#
# COMPACT_ATOMS: atom_id res chain seq x y z
N MET A 1 -37.24 32.97 -32.85
CA MET A 1 -36.27 32.15 -32.10
C MET A 1 -34.91 32.45 -32.68
N ALA A 2 -33.99 33.01 -31.88
CA ALA A 2 -32.68 33.46 -32.34
C ALA A 2 -31.67 32.30 -32.28
N GLU A 3 -30.93 32.09 -33.36
CA GLU A 3 -29.81 31.13 -33.42
C GLU A 3 -28.67 31.54 -32.47
N PRO A 4 -28.05 30.60 -31.75
CA PRO A 4 -26.87 30.90 -30.94
C PRO A 4 -25.64 31.09 -31.83
N PRO A 5 -24.67 31.94 -31.43
CA PRO A 5 -23.50 32.23 -32.24
C PRO A 5 -22.50 31.06 -32.25
N PRO A 6 -21.69 30.93 -33.31
CA PRO A 6 -20.76 29.81 -33.46
C PRO A 6 -19.52 29.93 -32.57
N ILE A 7 -19.19 28.83 -31.90
CA ILE A 7 -18.01 28.67 -31.03
C ILE A 7 -16.74 28.65 -31.91
N ARG A 8 -15.92 29.71 -31.85
CA ARG A 8 -14.56 29.71 -32.41
C ARG A 8 -13.63 28.91 -31.48
N ARG A 9 -13.25 27.70 -31.88
CA ARG A 9 -12.14 26.97 -31.23
C ARG A 9 -10.82 27.61 -31.64
N THR A 10 -10.17 28.30 -30.72
CA THR A 10 -8.77 28.72 -30.86
C THR A 10 -7.88 27.48 -30.76
N ALA A 11 -7.11 27.21 -31.81
CA ALA A 11 -6.12 26.15 -31.82
C ALA A 11 -4.91 26.57 -30.96
N THR A 12 -4.90 26.17 -29.69
CA THR A 12 -3.71 26.27 -28.83
C THR A 12 -2.86 25.02 -29.02
N LYS A 13 -1.82 25.12 -29.86
CA LYS A 13 -0.72 24.14 -29.83
C LYS A 13 -0.04 24.22 -28.45
N PRO A 14 0.14 23.11 -27.73
CA PRO A 14 0.93 23.13 -26.49
C PRO A 14 2.40 23.45 -26.83
N PRO A 15 3.12 24.17 -25.95
CA PRO A 15 4.51 24.54 -26.18
C PRO A 15 5.42 23.29 -26.18
N PRO A 16 6.55 23.32 -26.91
CA PRO A 16 7.46 22.18 -26.99
C PRO A 16 8.17 21.94 -25.66
N ILE A 17 8.18 20.68 -25.23
CA ILE A 17 8.84 20.22 -24.01
C ILE A 17 10.37 20.32 -24.20
N PRO A 18 11.11 21.00 -23.31
CA PRO A 18 12.57 21.03 -23.35
C PRO A 18 13.14 19.63 -23.08
N ARG A 19 13.91 19.09 -24.03
CA ARG A 19 14.71 17.87 -23.86
C ARG A 19 15.96 18.23 -23.07
N VAL A 20 16.23 17.61 -21.90
CA VAL A 20 17.35 16.70 -21.48
C VAL A 20 17.28 16.51 -19.93
N PRO A 21 17.89 15.50 -19.25
CA PRO A 21 19.27 15.01 -19.37
C PRO A 21 19.43 13.55 -19.83
N ILE A 22 20.57 13.33 -20.46
CA ILE A 22 21.11 12.08 -21.00
C ILE A 22 21.08 10.98 -19.93
N ALA A 23 20.46 9.85 -20.24
CA ALA A 23 20.56 8.64 -19.43
C ALA A 23 22.04 8.23 -19.29
N PRO A 24 22.50 7.82 -18.09
CA PRO A 24 23.85 7.28 -17.93
C PRO A 24 24.05 6.09 -18.88
N ALA A 25 25.24 5.99 -19.46
CA ALA A 25 25.60 4.92 -20.37
C ALA A 25 25.29 3.56 -19.70
N PRO A 26 24.65 2.61 -20.41
CA PRO A 26 24.35 1.30 -19.87
C PRO A 26 25.66 0.63 -19.42
N ALA A 27 25.64 0.09 -18.19
CA ALA A 27 26.74 -0.69 -17.65
C ALA A 27 27.07 -1.85 -18.60
N LYS A 28 28.37 -2.11 -18.81
CA LYS A 28 28.84 -3.27 -19.56
C LYS A 28 28.45 -4.55 -18.80
N THR A 29 27.34 -5.15 -19.18
CA THR A 29 27.03 -6.54 -18.85
C THR A 29 27.81 -7.44 -19.81
N ASP A 30 28.45 -8.50 -19.29
CA ASP A 30 29.12 -9.56 -20.05
C ASP A 30 28.11 -10.42 -20.84
N ILE A 31 27.39 -9.80 -21.76
CA ILE A 31 26.64 -10.50 -22.78
C ILE A 31 27.62 -10.73 -23.91
N VAL A 32 27.97 -11.99 -24.14
CA VAL A 32 28.77 -12.44 -25.29
C VAL A 32 28.09 -11.94 -26.57
N GLN A 33 28.64 -10.90 -27.18
CA GLN A 33 28.22 -10.46 -28.50
C GLN A 33 28.57 -11.55 -29.51
N ALA A 34 27.55 -12.14 -30.14
CA ALA A 34 27.74 -12.99 -31.29
C ALA A 34 28.45 -12.19 -32.39
N VAL A 35 29.57 -12.73 -32.87
CA VAL A 35 30.44 -12.13 -33.88
C VAL A 35 29.65 -11.86 -35.15
N ALA A 36 29.48 -10.58 -35.50
CA ALA A 36 28.96 -10.17 -36.80
C ALA A 36 30.10 -10.22 -37.84
N HIS A 37 29.89 -11.00 -38.91
CA HIS A 37 30.70 -10.91 -40.12
C HIS A 37 30.42 -9.58 -40.84
N PRO A 38 31.44 -8.91 -41.41
CA PRO A 38 31.24 -7.68 -42.14
C PRO A 38 30.89 -8.04 -43.58
N ASP A 39 29.61 -8.06 -43.91
CA ASP A 39 29.11 -7.54 -45.19
C ASP A 39 27.58 -7.56 -45.16
N GLU A 40 27.00 -6.38 -45.40
CA GLU A 40 25.57 -6.09 -45.61
C GLU A 40 24.62 -6.33 -44.42
N GLN A 41 24.28 -5.25 -43.71
CA GLN A 41 23.13 -5.24 -42.82
C GLN A 41 22.20 -4.07 -43.19
N PRO A 42 21.04 -4.31 -43.82
CA PRO A 42 19.97 -3.31 -43.86
C PRO A 42 19.51 -3.04 -42.43
N ASP A 43 18.98 -1.85 -42.17
CA ASP A 43 18.41 -1.43 -40.88
C ASP A 43 17.33 -2.41 -40.41
N ASP A 44 17.79 -3.46 -39.72
CA ASP A 44 16.97 -4.52 -39.17
C ASP A 44 16.40 -4.01 -37.86
N THR A 45 15.25 -3.34 -37.95
CA THR A 45 14.37 -3.03 -36.80
C THR A 45 13.68 -4.29 -36.28
N ARG A 46 14.37 -5.44 -36.33
CA ARG A 46 13.92 -6.65 -35.65
C ARG A 46 13.86 -6.30 -34.17
N ASN A 47 12.65 -6.41 -33.64
CA ASN A 47 12.39 -6.49 -32.21
C ASN A 47 13.51 -7.31 -31.59
N LEU A 48 14.26 -6.73 -30.65
CA LEU A 48 15.08 -7.51 -29.73
C LEU A 48 14.14 -8.56 -29.16
N GLU A 49 14.27 -9.81 -29.63
CA GLU A 49 13.58 -10.94 -29.05
C GLU A 49 14.08 -10.98 -27.60
N ALA A 50 13.25 -10.45 -26.70
CA ALA A 50 13.56 -10.51 -25.29
C ALA A 50 13.80 -11.98 -24.96
N PRO A 51 14.91 -12.32 -24.29
CA PRO A 51 15.14 -13.71 -23.89
C PRO A 51 13.90 -14.22 -23.15
N ASP A 52 13.54 -15.47 -23.41
CA ASP A 52 12.40 -16.12 -22.77
C ASP A 52 12.46 -15.86 -21.26
N ALA A 53 11.38 -15.29 -20.72
CA ALA A 53 11.29 -14.93 -19.31
C ALA A 53 11.56 -16.14 -18.41
N GLY A 54 11.18 -17.35 -18.84
CA GLY A 54 11.50 -18.58 -18.12
C GLY A 54 13.00 -18.82 -17.98
N ILE A 55 13.77 -18.64 -19.07
CA ILE A 55 15.23 -18.83 -19.09
C ILE A 55 15.93 -17.79 -18.20
N LEU A 56 15.44 -16.54 -18.20
CA LEU A 56 15.99 -15.49 -17.34
C LEU A 56 15.78 -15.83 -15.85
N VAL A 57 14.59 -16.33 -15.50
CA VAL A 57 14.24 -16.70 -14.13
C VAL A 57 15.05 -17.91 -13.67
N GLU A 58 15.21 -18.92 -14.50
CA GLU A 58 16.06 -20.08 -14.19
C GLU A 58 17.52 -19.66 -13.93
N ARG A 59 18.07 -18.77 -14.75
CA ARG A 59 19.42 -18.22 -14.52
C ARG A 59 19.51 -17.43 -13.22
N MET A 60 18.51 -16.62 -12.92
CA MET A 60 18.45 -15.87 -11.67
C MET A 60 18.37 -16.80 -10.45
N LEU A 61 17.53 -17.84 -10.52
CA LEU A 61 17.43 -18.86 -9.46
C LEU A 61 18.75 -19.63 -9.30
N GLY A 62 19.46 -19.92 -10.39
CA GLY A 62 20.81 -20.50 -10.34
C GLY A 62 21.84 -19.59 -9.65
N LEU A 63 21.75 -18.27 -9.85
CA LEU A 63 22.58 -17.30 -9.14
C LEU A 63 22.23 -17.27 -7.64
N VAL A 64 20.95 -17.26 -7.29
CA VAL A 64 20.49 -17.31 -5.89
C VAL A 64 20.96 -18.59 -5.20
N ALA A 65 20.89 -19.74 -5.87
CA ALA A 65 21.38 -21.00 -5.33
C ALA A 65 22.89 -20.97 -5.06
N SER A 66 23.70 -20.44 -5.99
CA SER A 66 25.15 -20.34 -5.79
C SER A 66 25.55 -19.32 -4.71
N GLU A 67 24.79 -18.23 -4.56
CA GLU A 67 24.93 -17.30 -3.43
C GLU A 67 24.58 -18.02 -2.11
N GLY A 68 23.51 -18.82 -2.09
CA GLY A 68 23.10 -19.62 -0.95
C GLY A 68 24.17 -20.62 -0.47
N GLU A 69 24.85 -21.31 -1.40
CA GLU A 69 25.96 -22.19 -1.07
C GLU A 69 27.15 -21.43 -0.45
N ALA A 70 27.43 -20.22 -0.92
CA ALA A 70 28.50 -19.38 -0.40
C ALA A 70 28.21 -18.84 1.02
N LEU A 71 26.94 -18.66 1.37
CA LEU A 71 26.52 -18.14 2.68
C LEU A 71 26.84 -19.04 3.88
N LEU A 72 27.15 -20.32 3.65
CA LEU A 72 27.55 -21.27 4.70
C LEU A 72 28.87 -20.90 5.42
N THR A 73 29.51 -19.78 5.06
CA THR A 73 30.83 -19.37 5.55
C THR A 73 30.88 -17.98 6.20
N GLY A 74 29.77 -17.24 6.30
CA GLY A 74 29.74 -15.84 6.77
C GLY A 74 29.00 -15.58 8.09
N ASP A 75 29.39 -14.50 8.78
CA ASP A 75 28.84 -14.10 10.11
C ASP A 75 27.40 -13.53 10.10
N ASP A 76 26.85 -13.18 8.94
CA ASP A 76 25.46 -12.70 8.74
C ASP A 76 24.67 -13.66 7.84
N ALA A 77 24.70 -14.95 8.18
CA ALA A 77 24.05 -15.98 7.39
C ALA A 77 22.52 -15.81 7.37
N ASP A 78 21.92 -15.48 8.51
CA ASP A 78 20.46 -15.45 8.68
C ASP A 78 19.80 -14.29 7.92
N GLY A 79 20.38 -13.08 7.98
CA GLY A 79 19.85 -11.91 7.26
C GLY A 79 19.93 -12.08 5.75
N ARG A 80 21.06 -12.61 5.27
CA ARG A 80 21.26 -12.88 3.84
C ARG A 80 20.42 -14.06 3.35
N LEU A 81 20.24 -15.10 4.16
CA LEU A 81 19.34 -16.21 3.83
C LEU A 81 17.90 -15.72 3.68
N ALA A 82 17.44 -14.83 4.57
CA ALA A 82 16.11 -14.25 4.48
C ALA A 82 15.93 -13.41 3.20
N ASP A 83 16.95 -12.64 2.79
CA ASP A 83 16.95 -11.92 1.52
C ASP A 83 16.91 -12.86 0.30
N LEU A 84 17.73 -13.92 0.28
CA LEU A 84 17.68 -14.94 -0.78
C LEU A 84 16.31 -15.61 -0.88
N ASN A 85 15.68 -15.91 0.26
CA ASN A 85 14.34 -16.47 0.30
C ASN A 85 13.30 -15.48 -0.25
N VAL A 86 13.42 -14.18 0.02
CA VAL A 86 12.54 -13.16 -0.60
C VAL A 86 12.74 -13.07 -2.12
N ARG A 87 13.99 -13.07 -2.60
CA ARG A 87 14.26 -13.05 -4.06
C ARG A 87 13.70 -14.29 -4.74
N THR A 88 13.88 -15.47 -4.14
CA THR A 88 13.29 -16.72 -4.63
C THR A 88 11.76 -16.65 -4.61
N ALA A 89 11.16 -16.13 -3.54
CA ALA A 89 9.72 -15.96 -3.46
C ALA A 89 9.17 -15.03 -4.56
N LEU A 90 9.85 -13.92 -4.86
CA LEU A 90 9.48 -13.02 -5.95
C LEU A 90 9.56 -13.73 -7.31
N ALA A 91 10.62 -14.50 -7.54
CA ALA A 91 10.78 -15.30 -8.75
C ALA A 91 9.64 -16.30 -8.95
N SER A 92 9.35 -17.08 -7.88
CA SER A 92 8.30 -18.07 -7.88
C SER A 92 6.93 -17.45 -8.08
N TRP A 93 6.65 -16.31 -7.44
CA TRP A 93 5.36 -15.66 -7.55
C TRP A 93 5.17 -14.96 -8.89
N ASP A 94 5.98 -13.96 -9.19
CA ASP A 94 5.74 -13.04 -10.31
C ASP A 94 6.04 -13.71 -11.65
N ALA A 95 7.15 -14.43 -11.72
CA ALA A 95 7.62 -14.95 -12.99
C ALA A 95 7.11 -16.37 -13.27
N LEU A 96 7.08 -17.24 -12.25
CA LEU A 96 6.64 -18.63 -12.40
C LEU A 96 5.15 -18.86 -12.06
N HIS A 97 4.46 -17.87 -11.50
CA HIS A 97 3.05 -17.99 -11.08
C HIS A 97 2.80 -19.13 -10.07
N GLN A 98 3.82 -19.48 -9.28
CA GLN A 98 3.81 -20.51 -8.24
C GLN A 98 3.62 -19.88 -6.85
N THR A 99 2.40 -19.39 -6.57
CA THR A 99 2.10 -18.69 -5.31
C THR A 99 2.36 -19.56 -4.08
N ASP A 100 2.03 -20.85 -4.10
CA ASP A 100 2.26 -21.75 -2.96
C ASP A 100 3.75 -21.94 -2.64
N GLU A 101 4.59 -21.99 -3.67
CA GLU A 101 6.04 -22.07 -3.51
C GLU A 101 6.61 -20.76 -2.97
N ALA A 102 6.15 -19.63 -3.52
CA ALA A 102 6.52 -18.31 -3.02
C ALA A 102 6.15 -18.14 -1.54
N MET A 103 4.97 -18.61 -1.12
CA MET A 103 4.55 -18.55 0.28
C MET A 103 5.45 -19.38 1.19
N ARG A 104 5.90 -20.56 0.75
CA ARG A 104 6.88 -21.38 1.50
C ARG A 104 8.22 -20.66 1.67
N PHE A 105 8.74 -20.03 0.62
CA PHE A 105 9.96 -19.23 0.75
C PHE A 105 9.78 -18.01 1.65
N LEU A 106 8.61 -17.35 1.57
CA LEU A 106 8.33 -16.24 2.49
C LEU A 106 8.32 -16.71 3.93
N GLU A 107 7.80 -17.88 4.27
CA GLU A 107 7.86 -18.45 5.63
C GLU A 107 9.29 -18.59 6.15
N LEU A 108 10.23 -18.92 5.28
CA LEU A 108 11.66 -18.99 5.62
C LEU A 108 12.34 -17.61 5.69
N ALA A 109 11.64 -16.53 5.34
CA ALA A 109 12.15 -15.16 5.30
C ALA A 109 11.53 -14.26 6.39
N ASP A 110 11.12 -14.83 7.53
CA ASP A 110 10.41 -14.08 8.58
C ASP A 110 11.12 -12.83 9.10
N THR A 111 12.46 -12.85 9.11
CA THR A 111 13.29 -11.72 9.53
C THR A 111 13.38 -10.61 8.48
N HIS A 112 13.01 -10.87 7.23
CA HIS A 112 13.10 -9.90 6.15
C HIS A 112 11.95 -8.87 6.22
N PRO A 113 12.23 -7.56 6.13
CA PRO A 113 11.22 -6.52 6.27
C PRO A 113 10.09 -6.63 5.24
N LEU A 114 10.40 -7.07 4.01
CA LEU A 114 9.40 -7.22 2.94
C LEU A 114 8.48 -8.43 3.10
N ALA A 115 8.83 -9.43 3.91
CA ALA A 115 8.11 -10.70 3.96
C ALA A 115 6.62 -10.51 4.31
N SER A 116 6.30 -9.76 5.38
CA SER A 116 4.89 -9.55 5.73
C SER A 116 4.12 -8.70 4.71
N ARG A 117 4.77 -7.78 3.98
CA ARG A 117 4.11 -7.02 2.91
C ARG A 117 3.75 -7.95 1.75
N MET A 118 4.67 -8.83 1.36
CA MET A 118 4.41 -9.81 0.31
C MET A 118 3.31 -10.80 0.72
N ARG A 119 3.33 -11.30 1.96
CA ARG A 119 2.23 -12.16 2.46
C ARG A 119 0.88 -11.47 2.45
N LEU A 120 0.83 -10.20 2.85
CA LEU A 120 -0.41 -9.42 2.78
C LEU A 120 -0.88 -9.30 1.33
N ALA A 121 0.02 -8.95 0.41
CA ALA A 121 -0.31 -8.89 -1.02
C ALA A 121 -0.86 -10.24 -1.54
N ALA A 122 -0.29 -11.37 -1.09
CA ALA A 122 -0.73 -12.71 -1.51
C ALA A 122 -2.15 -12.99 -0.99
N ALA A 123 -2.39 -12.66 0.28
CA ALA A 123 -3.69 -12.79 0.90
C ALA A 123 -4.75 -11.91 0.23
N LEU A 124 -4.38 -10.68 -0.17
CA LEU A 124 -5.27 -9.76 -0.88
C LEU A 124 -5.60 -10.23 -2.30
N VAL A 125 -4.67 -10.89 -2.98
CA VAL A 125 -4.89 -11.48 -4.31
C VAL A 125 -5.77 -12.73 -4.22
N ASN A 126 -5.52 -13.61 -3.24
CA ASN A 126 -6.34 -14.80 -3.01
C ASN A 126 -7.76 -14.42 -2.60
N GLY A 127 -7.91 -13.39 -1.76
CA GLY A 127 -9.20 -12.82 -1.38
C GLY A 127 -10.02 -13.69 -0.43
N THR A 128 -9.45 -14.77 0.11
CA THR A 128 -10.11 -15.64 1.09
C THR A 128 -9.93 -15.11 2.52
N VAL A 129 -10.89 -15.44 3.38
CA VAL A 129 -10.84 -15.08 4.81
C VAL A 129 -9.65 -15.76 5.47
N GLU A 130 -9.39 -17.02 5.13
CA GLU A 130 -8.31 -17.83 5.68
C GLU A 130 -6.94 -17.21 5.38
N ALA A 131 -6.72 -16.74 4.16
CA ALA A 131 -5.47 -16.09 3.78
C ALA A 131 -5.24 -14.79 4.55
N LEU A 132 -6.29 -13.98 4.75
CA LEU A 132 -6.20 -12.75 5.54
C LEU A 132 -6.01 -13.00 7.03
N VAL A 133 -6.61 -14.05 7.60
CA VAL A 133 -6.33 -14.46 8.99
C VAL A 133 -4.87 -14.88 9.14
N GLY A 134 -4.32 -15.64 8.19
CA GLY A 134 -2.91 -16.02 8.19
C GLY A 134 -1.98 -14.82 8.08
N ALA A 135 -2.34 -13.82 7.27
CA ALA A 135 -1.61 -12.55 7.19
C ALA A 135 -1.70 -11.76 8.50
N GLU A 136 -2.87 -11.66 9.12
CA GLU A 136 -3.08 -10.96 10.41
C GLU A 136 -2.15 -11.51 11.51
N GLN A 137 -2.01 -12.83 11.61
CA GLN A 137 -1.16 -13.47 12.62
C GLN A 137 0.33 -13.16 12.45
N ARG A 138 0.76 -12.84 11.22
CA ARG A 138 2.18 -12.62 10.87
C ARG A 138 2.54 -11.14 10.69
N ILE A 139 1.56 -10.26 10.53
CA ILE A 139 1.75 -8.81 10.57
C ILE A 139 1.82 -8.44 12.05
N GLY A 140 3.03 -8.48 12.61
CA GLY A 140 3.29 -8.08 13.99
C GLY A 140 2.83 -6.63 14.28
N HIS A 141 2.74 -6.30 15.56
CA HIS A 141 2.08 -5.07 16.03
C HIS A 141 2.76 -3.76 15.60
N ASP A 142 4.04 -3.79 15.22
CA ASP A 142 4.82 -2.59 14.89
C ASP A 142 4.69 -2.13 13.43
N ARG A 143 3.90 -2.83 12.61
CA ARG A 143 3.79 -2.55 11.16
C ARG A 143 2.53 -1.73 10.85
N GLY A 144 2.46 -0.50 11.38
CA GLY A 144 1.27 0.36 11.32
C GLY A 144 0.66 0.51 9.92
N ALA A 145 1.46 0.76 8.87
CA ALA A 145 0.94 0.85 7.50
C ALA A 145 0.29 -0.45 6.99
N LEU A 146 0.90 -1.61 7.27
CA LEU A 146 0.33 -2.91 6.86
C LEU A 146 -0.94 -3.24 7.66
N ALA A 147 -1.00 -2.84 8.93
CA ALA A 147 -2.18 -3.01 9.74
C ALA A 147 -3.35 -2.14 9.25
N ILE A 148 -3.09 -0.93 8.75
CA ILE A 148 -4.09 -0.08 8.09
C ILE A 148 -4.62 -0.76 6.82
N GLU A 149 -3.73 -1.20 5.93
CA GLU A 149 -4.12 -1.92 4.70
C GLU A 149 -4.93 -3.20 5.02
N LEU A 150 -4.55 -3.93 6.06
CA LEU A 150 -5.28 -5.12 6.52
C LEU A 150 -6.67 -4.77 7.07
N ALA A 151 -6.78 -3.70 7.86
CA ALA A 151 -8.07 -3.23 8.38
C ALA A 151 -9.01 -2.79 7.26
N GLU A 152 -8.51 -2.08 6.24
CA GLU A 152 -9.26 -1.74 5.03
C GLU A 152 -9.73 -2.99 4.28
N ALA A 153 -8.87 -4.00 4.14
CA ALA A 153 -9.23 -5.25 3.49
C ALA A 153 -10.36 -5.98 4.23
N TRP A 154 -10.30 -6.02 5.57
CA TRP A 154 -11.36 -6.58 6.38
C TRP A 154 -12.67 -5.81 6.22
N LEU A 155 -12.62 -4.48 6.25
CA LEU A 155 -13.80 -3.63 6.14
C LEU A 155 -14.46 -3.74 4.76
N TRP A 156 -13.70 -3.52 3.70
CA TRP A 156 -14.24 -3.31 2.35
C TRP A 156 -14.34 -4.58 1.51
N ARG A 157 -13.34 -5.47 1.58
CA ARG A 157 -13.32 -6.69 0.74
C ARG A 157 -14.07 -7.83 1.40
N GLN A 158 -13.91 -7.99 2.71
CA GLN A 158 -14.50 -9.12 3.44
C GLN A 158 -15.81 -8.78 4.17
N SER A 159 -16.19 -7.50 4.22
CA SER A 159 -17.38 -7.05 4.98
C SER A 159 -17.35 -7.52 6.45
N ARG A 160 -16.16 -7.46 7.06
CA ARG A 160 -15.89 -7.85 8.45
C ARG A 160 -15.50 -6.62 9.28
N PRO A 161 -16.46 -5.75 9.60
CA PRO A 161 -16.18 -4.54 10.38
C PRO A 161 -15.73 -4.86 11.80
N ASP A 162 -16.07 -6.04 12.34
CA ASP A 162 -15.60 -6.55 13.63
C ASP A 162 -14.07 -6.67 13.68
N ARG A 163 -13.49 -7.27 12.64
CA ARG A 163 -12.03 -7.44 12.51
C ARG A 163 -11.34 -6.11 12.25
N ALA A 164 -11.90 -5.29 11.37
CA ALA A 164 -11.37 -3.96 11.07
C ALA A 164 -11.33 -3.09 12.34
N ALA A 165 -12.43 -3.04 13.10
CA ALA A 165 -12.53 -2.28 14.36
C ALA A 165 -11.49 -2.72 15.39
N ALA A 166 -11.28 -4.04 15.55
CA ALA A 166 -10.27 -4.57 16.47
C ALA A 166 -8.85 -4.13 16.08
N ILE A 167 -8.52 -4.09 14.78
CA ILE A 167 -7.19 -3.65 14.32
C ILE A 167 -7.01 -2.15 14.56
N VAL A 168 -7.97 -1.33 14.17
CA VAL A 168 -7.86 0.14 14.31
C VAL A 168 -7.88 0.61 15.76
N ASP A 169 -8.63 -0.05 16.66
CA ASP A 169 -8.55 0.27 18.09
C ASP A 169 -7.16 -0.05 18.67
N ARG A 170 -6.53 -1.14 18.24
CA ARG A 170 -5.12 -1.43 18.61
C ARG A 170 -4.17 -0.37 18.08
N LEU A 171 -4.35 0.08 16.83
CA LEU A 171 -3.54 1.14 16.25
C LEU A 171 -3.71 2.46 17.00
N LEU A 172 -4.93 2.85 17.37
CA LEU A 172 -5.20 4.07 18.13
C LEU A 172 -4.66 4.04 19.57
N ALA A 173 -4.53 2.84 20.15
CA ALA A 173 -3.91 2.66 21.46
C ALA A 173 -2.37 2.76 21.42
N ALA A 174 -1.76 2.64 20.24
CA ALA A 174 -0.33 2.77 20.04
C ALA A 174 0.08 4.23 19.73
N GLU A 175 1.38 4.50 19.80
CA GLU A 175 1.93 5.78 19.36
C GLU A 175 1.97 5.83 17.83
N LEU A 176 1.03 6.59 17.25
CA LEU A 176 0.93 6.81 15.81
C LEU A 176 1.60 8.11 15.40
N LEU A 177 2.25 8.08 14.23
CA LEU A 177 2.66 9.30 13.54
C LEU A 177 1.43 10.20 13.31
N PRO A 178 1.55 11.53 13.50
CA PRO A 178 0.42 12.45 13.33
C PRO A 178 -0.29 12.29 11.97
N ALA A 179 0.48 12.08 10.90
CA ALA A 179 -0.03 11.88 9.54
C ALA A 179 -0.92 10.64 9.38
N TRP A 180 -0.79 9.62 10.24
CA TRP A 180 -1.61 8.41 10.19
C TRP A 180 -2.80 8.47 11.14
N ARG A 181 -2.74 9.32 12.18
CA ARG A 181 -3.78 9.39 13.20
C ARG A 181 -5.14 9.73 12.61
N GLU A 182 -5.19 10.73 11.71
CA GLU A 182 -6.42 11.14 11.02
C GLU A 182 -7.05 9.98 10.23
N LEU A 183 -6.25 9.34 9.36
CA LEU A 183 -6.67 8.19 8.58
C LEU A 183 -7.19 7.04 9.45
N VAL A 184 -6.47 6.70 10.53
CA VAL A 184 -6.88 5.62 11.44
C VAL A 184 -8.18 5.97 12.17
N VAL A 185 -8.38 7.24 12.57
CA VAL A 185 -9.63 7.71 13.17
C VAL A 185 -10.79 7.60 12.20
N GLU A 186 -10.60 7.97 10.92
CA GLU A 186 -11.62 7.81 9.89
C GLU A 186 -11.99 6.34 9.69
N LEU A 187 -10.99 5.47 9.52
CA LEU A 187 -11.22 4.04 9.36
C LEU A 187 -11.90 3.43 10.57
N ALA A 188 -11.52 3.84 11.79
CA ALA A 188 -12.18 3.43 13.03
C ALA A 188 -13.62 3.91 13.12
N THR A 189 -13.89 5.15 12.70
CA THR A 189 -15.23 5.72 12.63
C THR A 189 -16.11 4.88 11.71
N LEU A 190 -15.62 4.52 10.52
CA LEU A 190 -16.35 3.70 9.55
C LEU A 190 -16.59 2.28 10.06
N ALA A 191 -15.56 1.63 10.62
CA ALA A 191 -15.67 0.27 11.15
C ALA A 191 -16.68 0.18 12.31
N HIS A 192 -16.60 1.11 13.28
CA HIS A 192 -17.54 1.14 14.41
C HIS A 192 -18.95 1.57 14.00
N THR A 193 -19.08 2.45 12.99
CA THR A 193 -20.38 2.78 12.40
C THR A 193 -21.04 1.55 11.78
N ALA A 194 -20.29 0.75 11.02
CA ALA A 194 -20.79 -0.48 10.41
C ALA A 194 -21.21 -1.53 11.45
N LEU A 195 -20.61 -1.53 12.65
CA LEU A 195 -21.02 -2.36 13.78
C LEU A 195 -22.21 -1.80 14.57
N GLY A 196 -22.62 -0.56 14.31
CA GLY A 196 -23.60 0.15 15.13
C GLY A 196 -23.08 0.56 16.51
N ASN A 197 -21.77 0.59 16.73
CA ASN A 197 -21.13 1.01 17.97
C ASN A 197 -21.02 2.54 18.06
N TRP A 198 -22.18 3.21 18.14
CA TRP A 198 -22.26 4.66 18.06
C TRP A 198 -21.60 5.39 19.24
N THR A 199 -21.60 4.80 20.43
CA THR A 199 -20.89 5.35 21.59
C THR A 199 -19.41 5.55 21.26
N ARG A 200 -18.76 4.52 20.70
CA ARG A 200 -17.36 4.58 20.30
C ARG A 200 -17.13 5.57 19.17
N VAL A 201 -18.04 5.66 18.20
CA VAL A 201 -17.97 6.67 17.12
C VAL A 201 -17.97 8.09 17.67
N VAL A 202 -18.86 8.40 18.60
CA VAL A 202 -18.94 9.71 19.25
C VAL A 202 -17.67 10.03 20.03
N GLU A 203 -17.12 9.06 20.77
CA GLU A 203 -15.84 9.21 21.47
C GLU A 203 -14.70 9.55 20.49
N LEU A 204 -14.55 8.77 19.42
CA LEU A 204 -13.50 8.95 18.43
C LEU A 204 -13.57 10.32 17.75
N ARG A 205 -14.76 10.71 17.28
CA ARG A 205 -14.95 12.00 16.60
C ARG A 205 -14.77 13.18 17.54
N THR A 206 -15.21 13.07 18.79
CA THR A 206 -15.00 14.11 19.80
C THR A 206 -13.52 14.27 20.14
N ALA A 207 -12.79 13.16 20.33
CA ALA A 207 -11.35 13.19 20.62
C ALA A 207 -10.49 13.69 19.45
N ALA A 208 -11.00 13.58 18.22
CA ALA A 208 -10.33 14.07 17.02
C ALA A 208 -10.51 15.57 16.78
N LEU A 209 -11.46 16.23 17.46
CA LEU A 209 -11.61 17.68 17.35
C LEU A 209 -10.39 18.40 17.92
N THR A 210 -9.83 19.31 17.14
CA THR A 210 -8.74 20.21 17.54
C THR A 210 -9.19 21.66 17.48
N ALA A 211 -8.36 22.59 17.98
CA ALA A 211 -8.62 24.02 17.82
C ALA A 211 -8.71 24.46 16.34
N GLU A 212 -8.00 23.75 15.46
CA GLU A 212 -7.93 24.01 14.03
C GLU A 212 -9.09 23.40 13.23
N SER A 213 -9.78 22.38 13.78
CA SER A 213 -10.90 21.68 13.12
C SER A 213 -11.95 22.64 12.57
N GLY A 214 -12.36 22.45 11.32
CA GLY A 214 -13.31 23.35 10.65
C GLY A 214 -14.71 23.36 11.28
N PRO A 215 -15.53 24.40 11.03
CA PRO A 215 -16.90 24.47 11.56
C PRO A 215 -17.77 23.29 11.10
N GLU A 216 -17.53 22.75 9.90
CA GLU A 216 -18.26 21.58 9.39
C GLU A 216 -17.98 20.30 10.21
N GLU A 217 -16.73 20.07 10.60
CA GLU A 217 -16.35 18.91 11.43
C GLU A 217 -16.95 19.01 12.84
N VAL A 218 -16.94 20.22 13.42
CA VAL A 218 -17.55 20.50 14.72
C VAL A 218 -19.06 20.26 14.64
N ALA A 219 -19.73 20.77 13.60
CA ALA A 219 -21.16 20.57 13.40
C ALA A 219 -21.52 19.09 13.21
N ALA A 220 -20.74 18.35 12.40
CA ALA A 220 -20.95 16.92 12.21
C ALA A 220 -20.79 16.13 13.52
N THR A 221 -19.80 16.48 14.34
CA THR A 221 -19.57 15.84 15.64
C THR A 221 -20.67 16.19 16.65
N ALA A 222 -21.15 17.44 16.65
CA ALA A 222 -22.28 17.87 17.47
C ALA A 222 -23.57 17.15 17.09
N ALA A 223 -23.84 16.97 15.78
CA ALA A 223 -24.97 16.19 15.30
C ALA A 223 -24.90 14.72 15.76
N LEU A 224 -23.71 14.09 15.72
CA LEU A 224 -23.54 12.74 16.26
C LEU A 224 -23.86 12.67 17.76
N ARG A 225 -23.45 13.66 18.56
CA ARG A 225 -23.77 13.70 20.00
C ARG A 225 -25.26 13.84 20.27
N LEU A 226 -25.96 14.66 19.48
CA LEU A 226 -27.42 14.80 19.55
C LEU A 226 -28.13 13.50 19.17
N ASP A 227 -27.84 12.99 17.97
CA ASP A 227 -28.63 11.92 17.37
C ASP A 227 -28.32 10.54 17.94
N ARG A 228 -27.08 10.33 18.41
CA ARG A 228 -26.58 8.99 18.78
C ARG A 228 -26.15 8.84 20.23
N ALA A 229 -25.89 9.94 20.94
CA ALA A 229 -25.52 9.92 22.36
C ALA A 229 -26.54 10.59 23.29
N ASP A 230 -27.61 11.19 22.76
CA ASP A 230 -28.60 11.97 23.51
C ASP A 230 -27.93 13.02 24.43
N ASP A 231 -26.87 13.67 23.91
CA ASP A 231 -26.05 14.63 24.64
C ASP A 231 -26.15 16.04 24.01
N PRO A 232 -27.28 16.74 24.21
CA PRO A 232 -27.47 18.08 23.66
C PRO A 232 -26.58 19.14 24.30
N ALA A 233 -26.25 18.99 25.59
CA ALA A 233 -25.37 19.93 26.28
C ALA A 233 -23.96 19.87 25.72
N GLY A 234 -23.44 18.66 25.48
CA GLY A 234 -22.14 18.45 24.88
C GLY A 234 -22.05 18.90 23.42
N ALA A 235 -23.12 18.69 22.64
CA ALA A 235 -23.22 19.21 21.28
C ALA A 235 -23.16 20.74 21.23
N LEU A 236 -23.93 21.42 22.10
CA LEU A 236 -23.94 22.88 22.19
C LEU A 236 -22.57 23.43 22.61
N ALA A 237 -21.93 22.81 23.61
CA ALA A 237 -20.61 23.22 24.07
C ALA A 237 -19.54 23.16 22.96
N ALA A 238 -19.56 22.09 22.14
CA ALA A 238 -18.65 21.96 21.01
C ALA A 238 -18.82 23.09 19.98
N CYS A 239 -20.07 23.41 19.61
CA CYS A 239 -20.37 24.50 18.69
C CYS A 239 -19.97 25.87 19.27
N TRP A 240 -20.24 26.13 20.55
CA TRP A 240 -19.92 27.40 21.19
C TRP A 240 -18.41 27.66 21.26
N THR A 241 -17.64 26.63 21.61
CA THR A 241 -16.17 26.71 21.65
C THR A 241 -15.60 27.16 20.30
N LYS A 242 -16.18 26.70 19.19
CA LYS A 242 -15.73 27.10 17.86
C LYS A 242 -16.13 28.52 17.50
N LEU A 243 -17.33 28.97 17.88
CA LEU A 243 -17.78 30.35 17.63
C LEU A 243 -16.93 31.39 18.40
N GLU A 244 -16.50 31.07 19.62
CA GLU A 244 -15.62 31.95 20.40
C GLU A 244 -14.24 32.14 19.74
N LEU A 245 -13.76 31.16 18.97
CA LEU A 245 -12.50 31.22 18.22
C LEU A 245 -12.62 31.99 16.90
N TYR A 246 -13.83 32.30 16.44
CA TYR A 246 -14.11 33.12 15.25
C TYR A 246 -14.93 34.36 15.63
N PRO A 247 -14.36 35.32 16.38
CA PRO A 247 -14.94 36.66 16.42
C PRO A 247 -14.81 37.23 15.01
N GLY A 248 -15.95 37.58 14.41
CA GLY A 248 -16.05 38.00 13.00
C GLY A 248 -15.13 39.14 12.57
#